data_AF-A0A836RFK8-F1
#
_entry.id   AF-A0A836RFK8-F1
#
_cell.length_a   1.000
_cell.length_b   1.000
_cell.length_c   1.000
_cell.angle_alpha   90.00
_cell.angle_beta   90.00
_cell.angle_gamma   90.00
#
_symmetry.space_group_name_H-M   'P 1'
#
loop_
_entity.id
_entity.type
_entity.pdbx_description
1 polymer ?
#
loop_
_entity_poly.entity_id
_entity_poly.type
_entity_poly.pdbx_seq_one_letter_code
_entity_poly.pdbx_strand_id
1 'polypeptide(L)'
;MCEFKVFLRDDNGLRMIAEDIVFVKLHGSKLILQDVICQEVQLKSAIVSEVNVPKERLELFSNSLIGKVLNFVEKYAECIRTNTYNEELEEIWEEIKAEGSEMIRTLWMKLKG
;
A
#
# COMPACT_ATOMS: atom_id res chain seq x y z
N MET A 1 5.65 -4.51 26.41
CA MET A 1 4.68 -4.23 25.33
C MET A 1 5.47 -3.48 24.28
N CYS A 2 5.51 -3.97 23.04
CA CYS A 2 6.30 -3.34 21.97
C CYS A 2 5.34 -2.51 21.13
N GLU A 3 5.61 -1.21 21.02
CA GLU A 3 4.84 -0.25 20.24
C GLU A 3 5.74 0.38 19.19
N PHE A 4 5.14 0.91 18.12
CA PHE A 4 5.88 1.44 16.99
C PHE A 4 5.43 2.86 16.65
N LYS A 5 6.43 3.71 16.39
CA LYS A 5 6.26 4.94 15.62
C LYS A 5 6.20 4.59 14.15
N VAL A 6 5.12 5.01 13.49
CA VAL A 6 4.86 4.66 12.10
C VAL A 6 5.22 5.81 11.19
N PHE A 7 6.08 5.54 10.22
CA PHE A 7 6.52 6.48 9.21
C PHE A 7 6.02 6.06 7.84
N LEU A 8 5.48 7.00 7.09
CA LEU A 8 5.03 6.81 5.72
C LEU A 8 6.05 7.46 4.77
N ARG A 9 6.56 6.66 3.84
CA ARG A 9 7.41 7.08 2.73
C ARG A 9 6.59 7.13 1.45
N ASP A 10 6.55 8.30 0.82
CA ASP A 10 5.99 8.52 -0.52
C ASP A 10 6.88 9.49 -1.32
N ASP A 11 6.38 9.99 -2.45
CA ASP A 11 7.09 10.92 -3.33
C ASP A 11 7.47 12.25 -2.65
N ASN A 12 6.81 12.60 -1.53
CA ASN A 12 7.13 13.81 -0.74
C ASN A 12 8.16 13.54 0.37
N GLY A 13 8.67 12.31 0.47
CA GLY A 13 9.65 11.90 1.47
C GLY A 13 9.05 11.11 2.62
N LEU A 14 9.73 11.13 3.77
CA LEU A 14 9.38 10.35 4.95
C LEU A 14 8.70 11.25 6.00
N ARG A 15 7.51 10.89 6.46
CA ARG A 15 6.80 11.59 7.55
C ARG A 15 6.22 10.60 8.57
N MET A 16 6.16 11.01 9.83
CA MET A 16 5.47 10.23 10.87
C MET A 16 3.95 10.42 10.73
N ILE A 17 3.19 9.34 10.85
CA ILE A 17 1.73 9.35 10.64
C ILE A 17 0.92 8.78 11.81
N ALA A 18 1.56 7.99 12.68
CA ALA A 18 0.95 7.42 13.86
C ALA A 18 2.03 7.06 14.89
N GLU A 19 1.64 7.02 16.14
CA GLU A 19 2.45 6.56 17.28
C GLU A 19 1.67 5.49 18.05
N ASP A 20 2.35 4.81 18.96
CA ASP A 20 1.77 3.80 19.85
C ASP A 20 1.04 2.64 19.10
N ILE A 21 1.50 2.33 17.88
CA ILE A 21 0.92 1.25 17.08
C ILE A 21 1.45 -0.10 17.55
N VAL A 22 0.54 -1.02 17.87
CA VAL A 22 0.86 -2.37 18.35
C VAL A 22 0.46 -3.46 17.38
N PHE A 23 -0.37 -3.13 16.39
CA PHE A 23 -0.87 -4.10 15.44
C PHE A 23 -1.01 -3.49 14.05
N VAL A 24 -0.61 -4.28 13.04
CA VAL A 24 -0.75 -3.94 11.63
C VAL A 24 -1.28 -5.16 10.86
N LYS A 25 -2.30 -4.96 10.04
CA LYS A 25 -2.79 -5.98 9.11
C LYS A 25 -3.06 -5.39 7.74
N LEU A 26 -2.82 -6.18 6.70
CA LEU A 26 -3.37 -5.93 5.38
C LEU A 26 -4.78 -6.54 5.32
N HIS A 27 -5.76 -5.75 4.87
CA HIS A 27 -7.13 -6.21 4.62
C HIS A 27 -7.61 -5.66 3.29
N GLY A 28 -7.65 -6.52 2.27
CA GLY A 28 -7.79 -6.09 0.89
C GLY A 28 -6.61 -5.19 0.48
N SER A 29 -6.92 -4.10 -0.22
CA SER A 29 -5.95 -3.06 -0.59
C SER A 29 -5.62 -2.03 0.51
N LYS A 30 -6.06 -2.27 1.75
CA LYS A 30 -5.89 -1.34 2.87
C LYS A 30 -5.01 -1.91 3.97
N LEU A 31 -4.10 -1.07 4.46
CA LEU A 31 -3.33 -1.34 5.66
C LEU A 31 -4.06 -0.75 6.87
N ILE A 32 -4.34 -1.58 7.86
CA ILE A 32 -5.00 -1.19 9.10
C ILE A 32 -3.96 -1.19 10.21
N LEU A 33 -3.73 -0.03 10.80
CA LEU A 33 -2.88 0.18 11.97
C LEU A 33 -3.79 0.30 13.19
N GLN A 34 -3.45 -0.38 14.29
CA GLN A 34 -4.19 -0.30 15.54
C GLN A 34 -3.25 0.09 16.68
N ASP A 35 -3.69 1.09 17.47
CA ASP A 35 -2.96 1.60 18.62
C ASP A 35 -3.23 0.81 19.92
N VAL A 36 -2.53 1.20 20.99
CA VAL A 36 -2.64 0.60 22.33
C VAL A 36 -4.04 0.68 22.96
N ILE A 37 -4.91 1.59 22.49
CA ILE A 37 -6.29 1.77 22.97
C ILE A 37 -7.33 1.26 21.94
N CYS A 38 -6.89 0.44 20.98
CA CYS A 38 -7.71 -0.17 19.93
C CYS A 38 -8.31 0.79 18.89
N GLN A 39 -7.84 2.03 18.77
CA GLN A 39 -8.21 2.90 17.65
C GLN A 39 -7.52 2.44 16.37
N GLU A 40 -8.24 2.50 15.25
CA GLU A 40 -7.75 2.07 13.96
C GLU A 40 -7.51 3.26 13.01
N VAL A 41 -6.34 3.27 12.37
CA VAL A 41 -6.02 4.14 11.24
C VAL A 41 -5.92 3.29 9.98
N GLN A 42 -6.63 3.68 8.92
CA GLN A 42 -6.63 2.97 7.65
C GLN A 42 -5.85 3.75 6.59
N LEU A 43 -4.93 3.07 5.92
CA LEU A 43 -4.15 3.61 4.82
C LEU A 43 -4.46 2.81 3.55
N LYS A 44 -4.78 3.52 2.47
CA LYS A 44 -4.94 2.93 1.14
C LYS A 44 -3.59 2.92 0.43
N SER A 45 -3.36 1.89 -0.39
CA SER A 45 -2.19 1.83 -1.28
C SER A 45 -0.86 2.00 -0.54
N ALA A 46 -0.72 1.33 0.59
CA ALA A 46 0.48 1.31 1.41
C ALA A 46 0.81 -0.12 1.84
N ILE A 47 2.11 -0.43 1.93
CA ILE A 47 2.64 -1.70 2.43
C ILE A 47 3.68 -1.44 3.52
N VAL A 48 3.90 -2.42 4.38
CA VAL A 48 5.04 -2.40 5.32
C VAL A 48 6.34 -2.59 4.52
N SER A 49 7.26 -1.64 4.64
CA SER A 49 8.58 -1.70 4.00
C SER A 49 9.69 -2.10 4.97
N GLU A 50 9.59 -1.72 6.24
CA GLU A 50 10.56 -2.11 7.29
C GLU A 50 9.85 -2.22 8.64
N VAL A 51 10.23 -3.24 9.42
CA VAL A 51 9.91 -3.35 10.85
C VAL A 51 11.21 -3.38 11.63
N ASN A 52 11.40 -2.41 12.52
CA ASN A 52 12.61 -2.28 13.32
C ASN A 52 12.27 -2.24 14.80
N VAL A 53 12.26 -3.43 15.42
CA VAL A 53 11.90 -3.60 16.84
C VAL A 53 12.83 -2.84 17.78
N PRO A 54 14.17 -2.90 17.65
CA PRO A 54 15.07 -2.17 18.57
C PRO A 54 14.92 -0.65 18.53
N LYS A 55 14.40 -0.10 17.42
CA LYS A 55 14.15 1.33 17.25
C LYS A 55 12.68 1.70 17.38
N GLU A 56 11.82 0.74 17.70
CA GLU A 56 10.36 0.94 17.80
C GLU A 56 9.81 1.68 16.56
N ARG A 57 10.30 1.28 15.38
CA ARG A 57 10.01 1.97 14.11
C ARG A 57 9.38 1.03 13.10
N LEU A 58 8.23 1.45 12.56
CA LEU A 58 7.54 0.81 11.45
C LEU A 58 7.58 1.77 10.26
N GLU A 59 8.22 1.37 9.16
CA GLU A 59 8.15 2.13 7.91
C GLU A 59 7.15 1.50 6.95
N LEU A 60 6.33 2.37 6.38
CA LEU A 60 5.39 2.07 5.32
C LEU A 60 5.85 2.75 4.04
N PHE A 61 5.68 2.07 2.91
CA PHE A 61 5.83 2.66 1.61
C PHE A 61 4.45 2.80 0.96
N SER A 62 4.15 4.00 0.44
CA SER A 62 2.89 4.26 -0.25
C SER A 62 3.12 4.80 -1.64
N ASN A 63 2.34 4.26 -2.57
CA ASN A 63 2.24 4.69 -3.94
C ASN A 63 0.88 4.24 -4.49
N SER A 64 0.24 5.07 -5.31
CA SER A 64 -1.12 4.81 -5.80
C SER A 64 -1.26 3.47 -6.53
N LEU A 65 -0.22 3.01 -7.24
CA LEU A 65 -0.19 1.72 -7.94
C LEU A 65 -0.30 0.51 -7.01
N ILE A 66 0.20 0.60 -5.77
CA ILE A 66 0.24 -0.52 -4.82
C ILE A 66 -1.16 -1.07 -4.59
N GLY A 67 -2.13 -0.20 -4.33
CA GLY A 67 -3.51 -0.61 -4.05
C GLY A 67 -4.15 -1.31 -5.24
N LYS A 68 -3.88 -0.83 -6.47
CA LYS A 68 -4.40 -1.43 -7.70
C LYS A 68 -3.79 -2.80 -7.97
N VAL A 69 -2.47 -2.92 -7.82
CA VAL A 69 -1.75 -4.20 -7.99
C VAL A 69 -2.21 -5.23 -6.97
N LEU A 70 -2.37 -4.85 -5.69
CA LEU A 70 -2.90 -5.75 -4.67
C LEU A 70 -4.31 -6.22 -5.03
N ASN A 71 -5.20 -5.31 -5.45
CA ASN A 71 -6.55 -5.67 -5.88
C ASN A 71 -6.53 -6.65 -7.08
N PHE A 72 -5.67 -6.39 -8.07
CA PHE A 72 -5.47 -7.29 -9.21
C PHE A 72 -5.05 -8.70 -8.76
N VAL A 73 -4.04 -8.80 -7.90
CA VAL A 73 -3.52 -10.08 -7.41
C VAL A 73 -4.57 -10.82 -6.59
N GLU A 74 -5.34 -10.12 -5.74
CA GLU A 74 -6.44 -10.70 -4.97
C GLU A 74 -7.55 -11.25 -5.87
N LYS A 75 -7.99 -10.47 -6.86
CA LYS A 75 -9.00 -10.88 -7.84
C LYS A 75 -8.52 -12.05 -8.70
N TYR A 76 -7.25 -12.05 -9.09
CA TYR A 76 -6.66 -13.15 -9.84
C TYR A 76 -6.66 -14.43 -9.00
N ALA A 77 -6.21 -14.36 -7.76
CA ALA A 77 -6.23 -15.49 -6.84
C ALA A 77 -7.66 -16.01 -6.58
N GLU A 78 -8.65 -15.13 -6.50
CA GLU A 78 -10.05 -15.50 -6.40
C GLU A 78 -10.54 -16.27 -7.63
N CYS A 79 -10.19 -15.83 -8.84
CA CYS A 79 -10.54 -16.52 -10.09
C CYS A 79 -9.94 -17.94 -10.11
N ILE A 80 -8.67 -18.10 -9.69
CA ILE A 80 -8.03 -19.40 -9.56
C ILE A 80 -8.79 -20.28 -8.54
N ARG A 81 -9.10 -19.74 -7.36
CA ARG A 81 -9.78 -20.47 -6.27
C ARG A 81 -11.19 -20.93 -6.66
N THR A 82 -11.90 -20.11 -7.42
CA THR A 82 -13.28 -20.37 -7.86
C THR A 82 -13.35 -21.06 -9.23
N ASN A 83 -12.21 -21.25 -9.90
CA ASN A 83 -12.10 -21.75 -11.26
C ASN A 83 -13.03 -21.03 -12.25
N THR A 84 -13.19 -19.72 -12.06
CA THR A 84 -14.08 -18.86 -12.86
C THR A 84 -13.28 -17.67 -13.36
N TYR A 85 -13.34 -17.41 -14.67
CA TYR A 85 -12.73 -16.22 -15.25
C TYR A 85 -13.59 -14.98 -14.95
N ASN A 86 -12.94 -13.86 -14.63
CA ASN A 86 -13.59 -12.57 -14.45
C ASN A 86 -12.95 -11.54 -15.39
N GLU A 87 -13.74 -11.02 -16.33
CA GLU A 87 -13.31 -10.00 -17.31
C GLU A 87 -12.84 -8.69 -16.64
N GLU A 88 -13.30 -8.41 -15.42
CA GLU A 88 -12.84 -7.27 -14.60
C GLU A 88 -11.31 -7.29 -14.39
N LEU A 89 -10.65 -8.45 -14.47
CA LEU A 89 -9.19 -8.55 -14.40
C LEU A 89 -8.48 -7.78 -15.52
N GLU A 90 -9.06 -7.78 -16.73
CA GLU A 90 -8.50 -7.04 -17.87
C GLU A 90 -8.63 -5.54 -17.62
N GLU A 91 -9.79 -5.09 -17.14
CA GLU A 91 -10.03 -3.69 -16.82
C GLU A 91 -9.06 -3.19 -15.73
N ILE A 92 -8.92 -3.94 -14.62
CA ILE A 92 -7.98 -3.61 -13.55
C ILE A 92 -6.54 -3.55 -14.10
N TRP A 93 -6.17 -4.47 -14.99
CA TRP A 93 -4.84 -4.49 -15.58
C TRP A 93 -4.58 -3.31 -16.52
N GLU A 94 -5.57 -2.92 -17.34
CA GLU A 94 -5.48 -1.72 -18.17
C GLU A 94 -5.31 -0.45 -17.32
N GLU A 95 -6.03 -0.33 -16.20
CA GLU A 95 -5.85 0.79 -15.27
C GLU A 95 -4.43 0.86 -14.69
N ILE A 96 -3.86 -0.28 -14.29
CA ILE A 96 -2.48 -0.39 -13.77
C ILE A 96 -1.49 0.09 -14.82
N LYS A 97 -1.63 -0.36 -16.07
CA LYS A 97 -0.76 0.05 -17.18
C LYS A 97 -0.89 1.54 -17.50
N ALA A 98 -2.12 2.06 -17.51
CA ALA A 98 -2.39 3.47 -17.76
C ALA A 98 -1.74 4.35 -16.67
N GLU A 99 -1.90 4.00 -15.39
CA GLU A 99 -1.30 4.73 -14.28
C GLU A 99 0.23 4.68 -14.32
N GLY A 100 0.83 3.51 -14.55
CA GLY A 100 2.28 3.39 -14.71
C GLY A 100 2.83 4.22 -15.87
N SER A 101 2.11 4.26 -16.99
CA SER A 101 2.47 5.09 -18.16
C SER A 101 2.42 6.58 -17.82
N GLU A 102 1.40 7.01 -17.08
CA GLU A 102 1.24 8.39 -16.65
C GLU A 102 2.32 8.83 -15.65
N MET A 103 2.71 7.94 -14.73
CA MET A 103 3.83 8.20 -13.81
C MET A 103 5.14 8.43 -14.56
N ILE A 104 5.45 7.59 -15.56
CA ILE A 104 6.64 7.76 -16.41
C ILE A 104 6.57 9.08 -17.18
N ARG A 105 5.40 9.39 -17.77
CA ARG A 105 5.18 10.65 -18.50
C ARG A 105 5.38 11.87 -17.61
N THR A 106 4.82 11.85 -16.41
CA THR A 106 4.98 12.91 -15.41
C THR A 106 6.45 13.09 -15.01
N LEU A 107 7.16 11.98 -14.77
CA LEU A 107 8.57 12.02 -14.44
C LEU A 107 9.41 12.58 -15.58
N TRP A 108 9.10 12.18 -16.83
CA TRP A 108 9.76 12.70 -18.03
C TRP A 108 9.56 14.21 -18.17
N MET A 109 8.33 14.71 -18.04
CA MET A 109 8.04 16.15 -18.09
C MET A 109 8.76 16.94 -16.98
N LYS A 110 8.91 16.36 -15.79
CA LYS A 110 9.56 17.03 -14.66
C LYS A 110 11.09 17.06 -14.76
N LEU A 111 11.70 16.03 -15.32
CA LEU A 111 13.16 15.81 -15.23
C LEU A 111 13.92 15.87 -16.55
N LYS A 112 13.23 15.71 -17.69
CA LYS A 112 13.82 15.70 -19.04
C LYS A 112 13.17 16.68 -20.02
N GLY A 113 11.98 17.18 -19.69
CA GLY A 113 11.21 18.14 -20.49
C GLY A 113 11.71 19.56 -20.35
#